data_AF-A0A947YM86-F1
#
_entry.id   AF-A0A947YM86-F1
#
_cell.length_a   1.000
_cell.length_b   1.000
_cell.length_c   1.000
_cell.angle_alpha   90.00
_cell.angle_beta   90.00
_cell.angle_gamma   90.00
#
_symmetry.space_group_name_H-M   'P 1'
#
loop_
_entity.id
_entity.type
_entity.pdbx_description
1 polymer ?
#
loop_
_entity_poly.entity_id
_entity_poly.type
_entity_poly.pdbx_seq_one_letter_code
_entity_poly.pdbx_strand_id
1 'polypeptide(L)'
;MSFITKVFAQDDSWQRNPDALRGGSSGNDIVGAVTNPLPNYGNVDTGLILFFSNILRLVFVAGGIFAFINIVVAGFQYMTAAGDTKLLTAAWNRIWQSLVGLIIIVGSFAFASLFGYLIFGDAGFILNPKIYGPGK
;
A
#
# COMPACT_ATOMS: atom_id res chain seq x y z
N MET A 1 -70.70 1.87 -17.94
CA MET A 1 -70.23 0.47 -17.92
C MET A 1 -68.71 0.30 -18.08
N SER A 2 -67.89 1.34 -17.80
CA SER A 2 -66.44 1.33 -18.11
C SER A 2 -65.51 1.03 -16.91
N PHE A 3 -66.02 1.00 -15.68
CA PHE A 3 -65.18 0.82 -14.48
C PHE A 3 -64.75 -0.63 -14.27
N ILE A 4 -65.60 -1.60 -14.65
CA ILE A 4 -65.27 -3.02 -14.50
C ILE A 4 -64.26 -3.47 -15.56
N THR A 5 -64.34 -2.95 -16.79
CA THR A 5 -63.37 -3.24 -17.86
C THR A 5 -61.94 -2.80 -17.54
N LYS A 6 -61.73 -1.70 -16.80
CA LYS A 6 -60.38 -1.23 -16.47
C LYS A 6 -59.71 -2.02 -15.34
N VAL A 7 -60.49 -2.63 -14.45
CA VAL A 7 -59.94 -3.46 -13.35
C VAL A 7 -59.37 -4.78 -13.88
N PHE A 8 -60.04 -5.42 -14.84
CA PHE A 8 -59.57 -6.67 -15.43
C PHE A 8 -58.48 -6.50 -16.50
N ALA A 9 -58.25 -5.28 -17.00
CA ALA A 9 -57.19 -5.01 -17.98
C ALA A 9 -55.78 -4.86 -17.35
N GLN A 10 -55.67 -4.75 -16.02
CA GLN A 10 -54.39 -4.50 -15.34
C GLN A 10 -53.71 -5.77 -14.81
N ASP A 11 -54.45 -6.88 -14.69
CA ASP A 11 -53.93 -8.18 -14.24
C ASP A 11 -52.99 -8.83 -15.27
N ASP A 12 -53.27 -8.67 -16.57
CA ASP A 12 -52.45 -9.29 -17.62
C ASP A 12 -51.13 -8.54 -17.90
N SER A 13 -50.88 -7.42 -17.20
CA SER A 13 -49.68 -6.59 -17.39
C SER A 13 -48.38 -7.24 -16.90
N TRP A 14 -48.49 -8.30 -16.10
CA TRP A 14 -47.35 -9.10 -15.61
C TRP A 14 -46.76 -10.06 -16.66
N GLN A 15 -47.47 -10.35 -17.75
CA GLN A 15 -47.03 -11.32 -18.77
C GLN A 15 -46.39 -10.67 -20.00
N ARG A 16 -46.57 -9.36 -20.20
CA ARG A 16 -46.03 -8.65 -21.36
C ARG A 16 -44.71 -7.93 -21.11
N ASN A 17 -44.29 -7.78 -19.86
CA ASN A 17 -43.08 -7.05 -19.52
C ASN A 17 -42.06 -8.00 -18.86
N PRO A 18 -41.06 -8.53 -19.57
CA PRO A 18 -40.02 -9.39 -18.99
C PRO A 18 -39.20 -8.69 -17.91
N ASP A 19 -39.34 -7.37 -17.80
CA ASP A 19 -38.68 -6.50 -16.82
C ASP A 19 -39.46 -6.41 -15.50
N ALA A 20 -40.73 -6.83 -15.46
CA ALA A 20 -41.53 -6.78 -14.22
C ALA A 20 -41.07 -7.79 -13.16
N LEU A 21 -40.41 -8.87 -13.58
CA LEU A 21 -39.70 -9.80 -12.69
C LEU A 21 -38.27 -9.35 -12.38
N ARG A 22 -37.80 -8.30 -13.05
CA ARG A 22 -36.44 -7.76 -12.92
C ARG A 22 -36.57 -6.36 -12.34
N GLY A 23 -36.73 -6.30 -11.02
CA GLY A 23 -36.60 -5.06 -10.26
C GLY A 23 -35.45 -4.22 -10.83
N GLY A 24 -35.77 -2.97 -11.19
CA GLY A 24 -34.94 -2.12 -12.03
C GLY A 24 -33.46 -2.18 -11.66
N SER A 25 -32.62 -2.57 -12.62
CA SER A 25 -31.22 -2.18 -12.78
C SER A 25 -30.44 -1.83 -11.50
N SER A 26 -30.27 -2.79 -10.58
CA SER A 26 -29.15 -2.87 -9.63
C SER A 26 -29.05 -4.30 -9.13
N GLY A 27 -28.31 -5.12 -9.87
CA GLY A 27 -28.21 -6.57 -9.68
C GLY A 27 -27.57 -7.07 -8.38
N ASN A 28 -27.54 -6.27 -7.31
CA ASN A 28 -26.85 -6.58 -6.04
C ASN A 28 -27.67 -6.34 -4.75
N ASP A 29 -28.93 -5.90 -4.80
CA ASP A 29 -29.57 -5.27 -3.62
C ASP A 29 -30.76 -6.02 -2.97
N ILE A 30 -31.06 -7.27 -3.33
CA ILE A 30 -32.07 -8.08 -2.57
C ILE A 30 -31.42 -8.85 -1.41
N VAL A 31 -30.14 -9.19 -1.52
CA VAL A 31 -29.31 -9.65 -0.42
C VAL A 31 -28.10 -8.74 -0.40
N GLY A 32 -28.00 -7.89 0.63
CA GLY A 32 -27.04 -6.79 0.68
C GLY A 32 -25.64 -7.22 0.24
N ALA A 33 -25.01 -6.39 -0.59
CA ALA A 33 -23.67 -6.66 -1.09
C ALA A 33 -22.71 -6.96 0.09
N VAL A 34 -22.27 -8.22 0.18
CA VAL A 34 -21.23 -8.62 1.12
C VAL A 34 -19.92 -8.05 0.59
N THR A 35 -19.63 -6.81 0.99
CA THR A 35 -18.31 -6.23 0.81
C THR A 35 -17.37 -6.85 1.83
N ASN A 36 -16.31 -7.52 1.37
CA ASN A 36 -15.28 -8.06 2.25
C ASN A 36 -14.64 -6.90 3.04
N PRO A 37 -14.68 -6.90 4.40
CA PRO A 37 -14.08 -5.86 5.22
C PRO A 37 -12.56 -6.01 5.37
N LEU A 38 -11.97 -6.99 4.68
CA LEU A 38 -10.54 -7.21 4.61
C LEU A 38 -10.00 -6.55 3.33
N PRO A 39 -8.78 -5.98 3.35
CA PRO A 39 -8.16 -5.44 2.15
C PRO A 39 -8.22 -6.47 1.04
N ASN A 40 -8.84 -6.09 -0.09
CA ASN A 40 -8.88 -6.92 -1.28
C ASN A 40 -7.44 -7.11 -1.74
N TYR A 41 -6.86 -8.29 -1.49
CA TYR A 41 -5.58 -8.68 -2.07
C TYR A 41 -5.83 -8.98 -3.56
N GLY A 42 -6.07 -7.92 -4.33
CA GLY A 42 -6.33 -7.97 -5.75
C GLY A 42 -5.13 -8.54 -6.49
N ASN A 43 -5.42 -9.46 -7.41
CA ASN A 43 -4.56 -10.06 -8.43
C ASN A 43 -3.17 -10.53 -7.95
N VAL A 44 -2.88 -11.82 -8.16
CA VAL A 44 -1.56 -12.41 -7.87
C VAL A 44 -0.42 -11.70 -8.62
N ASP A 45 -0.71 -11.01 -9.73
CA ASP A 45 0.22 -10.15 -10.46
C ASP A 45 0.69 -8.93 -9.66
N THR A 46 -0.17 -8.38 -8.80
CA THR A 46 0.14 -7.24 -7.91
C THR A 46 0.49 -7.66 -6.48
N GLY A 47 0.22 -8.91 -6.10
CA GLY A 47 0.47 -9.43 -4.76
C GLY A 47 1.93 -9.35 -4.33
N LEU A 48 2.87 -9.67 -5.23
CA LEU A 48 4.31 -9.60 -4.94
C LEU A 48 4.79 -8.15 -4.73
N ILE A 49 4.26 -7.21 -5.51
CA ILE A 49 4.61 -5.79 -5.41
C ILE A 49 4.09 -5.19 -4.08
N LEU A 50 2.85 -5.56 -3.69
CA LEU A 50 2.27 -5.19 -2.41
C LEU A 50 3.02 -5.80 -1.22
N PHE A 51 3.46 -7.06 -1.36
CA PHE A 51 4.28 -7.72 -0.35
C PHE A 51 5.63 -7.02 -0.14
N PHE A 52 6.34 -6.70 -1.23
CA PHE A 52 7.58 -5.94 -1.17
C PHE A 52 7.39 -4.53 -0.59
N SER A 53 6.32 -3.82 -0.97
CA SER A 53 6.00 -2.51 -0.40
C SER A 53 5.77 -2.57 1.12
N ASN A 54 5.09 -3.60 1.61
CA ASN A 54 4.88 -3.80 3.04
C ASN A 54 6.20 -4.11 3.78
N ILE A 55 7.05 -4.96 3.21
CA ILE A 55 8.37 -5.25 3.79
C ILE A 55 9.23 -3.98 3.85
N LEU A 56 9.29 -3.23 2.75
CA LEU A 56 10.04 -1.98 2.70
C LEU A 56 9.55 -1.03 3.80
N ARG A 57 8.23 -0.79 3.87
CA ARG A 57 7.64 0.06 4.92
C ARG A 57 7.99 -0.42 6.33
N LEU A 58 7.96 -1.73 6.58
CA LEU A 58 8.34 -2.31 7.86
C LEU A 58 9.82 -2.04 8.18
N VAL A 59 10.71 -2.25 7.21
CA VAL A 59 12.16 -2.03 7.36
C VAL A 59 12.47 -0.56 7.59
N PHE A 60 11.79 0.38 6.92
CA PHE A 60 11.97 1.83 7.16
C PHE A 60 11.59 2.21 8.59
N VAL A 61 10.43 1.75 9.07
CA VAL A 61 9.97 2.04 10.44
C VAL A 61 10.89 1.37 11.47
N ALA A 62 11.19 0.10 11.30
CA ALA A 62 12.05 -0.66 12.21
C ALA A 62 13.49 -0.10 12.22
N GLY A 63 14.05 0.21 11.05
CA GLY A 63 15.38 0.77 10.88
C GLY A 63 15.51 2.18 11.49
N GLY A 64 14.49 3.03 11.30
CA GLY A 64 14.45 4.36 11.91
C GLY A 64 14.42 4.30 13.44
N ILE A 65 13.57 3.44 14.02
CA ILE A 65 13.47 3.24 15.47
C ILE A 65 14.79 2.66 16.01
N PHE A 66 15.36 1.67 15.33
CA PHE A 66 16.62 1.06 15.73
C PHE A 66 17.77 2.06 15.72
N ALA A 67 17.89 2.88 14.67
CA ALA A 67 18.90 3.92 14.58
C ALA A 67 18.73 4.95 15.71
N PHE A 68 17.51 5.39 15.97
CA PHE A 68 17.21 6.33 17.05
C PHE A 68 17.64 5.79 18.43
N ILE A 69 17.25 4.55 18.77
CA ILE A 69 17.62 3.94 20.05
C ILE A 69 19.14 3.80 20.17
N ASN A 70 19.83 3.36 19.10
CA ASN A 70 21.29 3.21 19.13
C ASN A 70 22.02 4.54 19.34
N ILE A 71 21.56 5.62 18.71
CA ILE A 71 22.15 6.96 18.90
C ILE A 71 21.98 7.42 20.35
N VAL A 72 20.80 7.24 20.94
CA VAL A 72 20.52 7.62 22.33
C VAL A 72 21.41 6.83 23.30
N VAL A 73 21.46 5.51 23.16
CA VAL A 73 22.29 4.64 24.02
C VAL A 73 23.77 4.96 23.86
N ALA A 74 24.23 5.19 22.64
CA ALA A 74 25.62 5.54 22.40
C ALA A 74 25.99 6.93 22.93
N GLY A 75 25.06 7.89 22.92
CA GLY A 75 25.22 9.20 23.55
C GLY A 75 25.41 9.09 25.06
N PHE A 76 24.58 8.29 25.74
CA PHE A 76 24.74 8.03 27.18
C PHE A 76 26.04 7.27 27.49
N GLN A 77 26.42 6.32 26.65
CA GLN A 77 27.68 5.59 26.78
C GLN A 77 28.90 6.50 26.57
N TYR A 78 28.81 7.45 25.62
CA TYR A 78 29.85 8.43 25.36
C TYR A 78 30.02 9.39 26.56
N MET A 79 28.92 9.84 27.16
CA MET A 79 28.96 10.70 28.37
C MET A 79 29.50 9.97 29.60
N THR A 80 29.23 8.67 29.76
CA THR A 80 29.67 7.89 30.93
C THR A 80 31.07 7.29 30.78
N ALA A 81 31.65 7.27 29.57
CA ALA A 81 33.00 6.75 29.30
C ALA A 81 34.15 7.66 29.81
N ALA A 82 33.88 8.60 30.72
CA ALA A 82 34.82 9.59 31.24
C ALA A 82 36.07 8.94 31.85
N GLY A 83 37.10 8.70 31.01
CA GLY A 83 38.41 8.17 31.42
C GLY A 83 38.83 6.84 30.77
N ASP A 84 37.94 6.09 30.12
CA ASP A 84 38.27 4.80 29.47
C ASP A 84 38.16 4.89 27.93
N THR A 85 39.31 4.96 27.27
CA THR A 85 39.43 5.01 25.80
C THR A 85 38.75 3.84 25.09
N LYS A 86 38.64 2.68 25.74
CA LYS A 86 38.00 1.49 25.17
C LYS A 86 36.49 1.65 25.08
N LEU A 87 35.87 2.18 26.13
CA LEU A 87 34.43 2.48 26.16
C LEU A 87 34.08 3.63 25.22
N LEU A 88 34.96 4.62 25.13
CA LEU A 88 34.82 5.74 24.19
C LEU A 88 34.82 5.26 22.73
N THR A 89 35.77 4.39 22.37
CA THR A 89 35.87 3.82 21.01
C THR A 89 34.66 2.94 20.69
N ALA A 90 34.18 2.17 21.67
CA ALA A 90 32.99 1.34 21.50
C ALA A 90 31.71 2.19 21.30
N ALA A 91 31.56 3.29 22.05
CA ALA A 91 30.46 4.24 21.86
C ALA A 91 30.51 4.87 20.47
N TRP A 92 31.69 5.30 20.03
CA TRP A 92 31.89 5.88 18.70
C TRP A 92 31.53 4.91 17.58
N ASN A 93 31.99 3.65 17.67
CA ASN A 93 31.65 2.63 16.69
C ASN A 93 30.14 2.37 16.61
N ARG A 94 29.42 2.40 17.74
CA ARG A 94 27.95 2.28 17.74
C ARG A 94 27.27 3.44 17.02
N ILE A 95 27.71 4.67 17.26
CA ILE A 95 27.19 5.86 16.55
C ILE A 95 27.41 5.68 15.05
N TRP A 96 28.63 5.35 14.64
CA TRP A 96 28.95 5.17 13.22
C TRP A 96 28.12 4.08 12.56
N GLN A 97 27.94 2.92 13.20
CA GLN A 97 27.11 1.84 12.65
C GLN A 97 25.64 2.25 12.49
N SER A 98 25.08 2.98 13.46
CA SER A 98 23.70 3.48 13.37
C SER A 98 23.54 4.53 12.25
N LEU A 99 24.53 5.42 12.10
CA LEU A 99 24.55 6.46 11.09
C LEU A 99 24.70 5.87 9.68
N VAL A 100 25.61 4.91 9.51
CA VAL A 100 25.82 4.19 8.25
C VAL A 100 24.58 3.42 7.85
N GLY A 101 23.91 2.74 8.79
CA GLY A 101 22.64 2.06 8.50
C GLY A 101 21.57 3.01 7.97
N LEU A 102 21.41 4.18 8.60
CA LEU A 102 20.46 5.21 8.14
C LEU A 102 20.85 5.79 6.77
N ILE A 103 22.14 6.06 6.55
CA ILE A 103 22.67 6.57 5.29
C ILE A 103 22.46 5.57 4.16
N ILE A 104 22.61 4.25 4.40
CA ILE A 104 22.34 3.23 3.38
C ILE A 104 20.87 3.24 2.99
N ILE A 105 19.97 3.38 3.96
CA ILE A 105 18.52 3.41 3.74
C ILE A 105 18.13 4.64 2.89
N VAL A 106 18.60 5.82 3.26
CA VAL A 106 18.34 7.07 2.51
C VAL A 106 19.06 7.07 1.17
N GLY A 107 20.31 6.63 1.17
CA GLY A 107 21.17 6.54 -0.01
C GLY A 107 20.63 5.55 -1.05
N SER A 108 20.02 4.45 -0.63
CA SER A 108 19.39 3.49 -1.54
C SER A 108 18.32 4.15 -2.40
N PHE A 109 17.48 5.02 -1.84
CA PHE A 109 16.52 5.78 -2.64
C PHE A 109 17.18 6.80 -3.56
N ALA A 110 18.21 7.51 -3.07
CA ALA A 110 18.95 8.46 -3.89
C ALA A 110 19.57 7.77 -5.10
N PHE A 111 20.26 6.64 -4.89
CA PHE A 111 20.84 5.85 -5.97
C PHE A 111 19.77 5.22 -6.87
N ALA A 112 18.69 4.67 -6.32
CA ALA A 112 17.59 4.11 -7.12
C ALA A 112 16.95 5.18 -8.02
N SER A 113 16.76 6.41 -7.51
CA SER A 113 16.24 7.54 -8.30
C SER A 113 17.23 8.00 -9.38
N LEU A 114 18.52 8.00 -9.07
CA LEU A 114 19.59 8.37 -10.00
C LEU A 114 19.69 7.35 -11.16
N PHE A 115 19.69 6.05 -10.84
CA PHE A 115 19.72 5.01 -11.86
C PHE A 115 18.40 4.90 -12.62
N GLY A 116 17.26 5.11 -11.96
CA GLY A 116 15.95 5.19 -12.60
C GLY A 116 15.90 6.32 -13.63
N TYR A 117 16.39 7.51 -13.27
CA TYR A 117 16.52 8.64 -14.18
C TYR A 117 17.45 8.34 -15.37
N LEU A 118 18.60 7.69 -15.12
CA LEU A 118 19.60 7.41 -16.14
C LEU A 118 19.18 6.30 -17.14
N ILE A 119 18.43 5.29 -16.68
CA ILE A 119 18.03 4.14 -17.51
C ILE A 119 16.68 4.36 -18.20
N PHE A 120 15.72 5.01 -17.54
CA PHE A 120 14.35 5.14 -18.03
C PHE A 120 13.98 6.54 -18.51
N GLY A 121 14.81 7.57 -18.28
CA GLY A 121 14.51 8.96 -18.66
C GLY A 121 13.30 9.57 -17.93
N ASP A 122 12.69 8.82 -17.01
CA ASP A 122 11.54 9.22 -16.20
C ASP A 122 11.71 8.62 -14.78
N ALA A 123 11.85 9.51 -13.80
CA ALA A 123 12.04 9.18 -12.39
C ALA A 123 10.79 8.55 -11.72
N GLY A 124 9.66 8.45 -12.43
CA GLY A 124 8.38 8.01 -11.90
C GLY A 124 8.00 6.54 -12.15
N PHE A 125 8.74 5.78 -12.97
CA PHE A 125 8.31 4.43 -13.39
C PHE A 125 8.19 3.43 -12.23
N ILE A 126 8.94 3.63 -11.14
CA ILE A 126 8.87 2.81 -9.92
C ILE A 126 7.69 3.23 -9.01
N LEU A 127 7.20 4.47 -9.12
CA LEU A 127 6.09 5.01 -8.32
C LEU A 127 4.73 4.90 -9.02
N ASN A 128 4.71 4.72 -10.34
CA ASN A 128 3.52 4.40 -11.15
C ASN A 128 3.96 3.57 -12.38
N PRO A 129 4.10 2.23 -12.26
CA PRO A 129 4.42 1.39 -13.41
C PRO A 129 3.24 1.39 -14.39
N LYS A 130 3.32 2.16 -15.47
CA LYS A 130 2.38 2.07 -16.60
C LYS A 130 2.95 1.09 -17.62
N ILE A 131 2.28 -0.06 -17.71
CA ILE A 131 2.58 -1.12 -18.66
C ILE A 131 1.98 -0.70 -20.02
N TYR A 132 2.82 -0.46 -21.02
CA TYR A 132 2.37 -0.39 -22.42
C TYR A 132 2.27 -1.82 -22.96
N GLY A 133 1.04 -2.23 -23.29
CA GLY A 133 0.74 -3.42 -24.05
C GLY A 133 -0.24 -3.05 -25.17
N PRO A 134 -0.05 -3.55 -26.41
CA PRO A 134 -0.96 -3.26 -27.53
C PRO A 134 -2.35 -3.83 -27.22
N GLY A 135 -3.24 -2.95 -26.75
CA GLY A 135 -4.56 -3.30 -26.25
C GLY A 135 -5.21 -2.25 -25.34
N LYS A 136 -4.45 -1.28 -24.84
CA LYS A 136 -4.94 0.02 -24.33
C LYS A 136 -3.89 1.09 -24.62
#